data_AF-A0A973GBW8-F1
#
_entry.id   AF-A0A973GBW8-F1
#
_cell.length_a   1.000
_cell.length_b   1.000
_cell.length_c   1.000
_cell.angle_alpha   90.00
_cell.angle_beta   90.00
_cell.angle_gamma   90.00
#
_symmetry.space_group_name_H-M   'P 1'
#
loop_
_entity.id
_entity.type
_entity.pdbx_description
1 polymer ?
#
loop_
_entity_poly.entity_id
_entity_poly.type
_entity_poly.pdbx_seq_one_letter_code
_entity_poly.pdbx_strand_id
1 'polypeptide(L)'
;MGWLKNVIERIAIEETVQFTLVPSLEAPHIPGTGEDLDADGCYVELYLESLRLDSARCFATRFHGVVYSYLTLPRAGEPKATIAAVSKPEHLTELDKKALDKTIVVSRQLMGATAYRGGPLELELGLFAVKAENVLARVMDYVTSVSSAAGVSYVGAVKPFLPLITEGMDLLAGQTDDVALQVGVAIGLTTSQSFTAAILAVPTRSLDVTLLQLGADGVLLYNGRPLECGYAVFSLRRREDKPDFGEIPELMAAHATLHKAIVDGNRDEAEVALATYRRTAISSPDLTQKDAKRLIRIGREMLDSAFAPDEPTSGFASGGVGESSFAPPESPVRTAVASSAPEFPESLADMPLYD
;
A
#
# COMPACT_ATOMS: atom_id res chain seq x y z
N MET A 1 2.02 -3.50 24.20
CA MET A 1 3.46 -3.54 24.54
C MET A 1 4.16 -4.06 23.31
N GLY A 2 5.00 -3.25 22.68
CA GLY A 2 5.64 -3.56 21.40
C GLY A 2 6.68 -4.67 21.52
N TRP A 3 6.63 -5.66 20.64
CA TRP A 3 7.61 -6.75 20.59
C TRP A 3 9.02 -6.21 20.30
N LEU A 4 9.15 -5.27 19.36
CA LEU A 4 10.44 -4.70 18.99
C LEU A 4 11.09 -4.00 20.19
N LYS A 5 10.28 -3.41 21.07
CA LYS A 5 10.77 -2.81 22.32
C LYS A 5 11.47 -3.85 23.22
N ASN A 6 10.88 -5.04 23.37
CA ASN A 6 11.50 -6.12 24.15
C ASN A 6 12.78 -6.64 23.50
N VAL A 7 12.85 -6.68 22.17
CA VAL A 7 14.05 -7.07 21.43
C VAL A 7 15.16 -6.03 21.55
N ILE A 8 14.83 -4.75 21.38
CA ILE A 8 15.75 -3.63 21.62
C ILE A 8 16.28 -3.71 23.05
N GLU A 9 15.41 -3.93 24.04
CA GLU A 9 15.81 -4.06 25.46
C GLU A 9 16.71 -5.29 25.73
N ARG A 10 16.50 -6.41 25.02
CA ARG A 10 17.35 -7.62 25.15
C ARG A 10 18.71 -7.49 24.50
N ILE A 11 18.77 -6.89 23.31
CA ILE A 11 20.03 -6.67 22.58
C ILE A 11 20.85 -5.55 23.27
N ALA A 12 20.18 -4.61 23.95
CA ALA A 12 20.77 -3.49 24.69
C ALA A 12 21.66 -3.84 25.90
N ILE A 13 21.94 -5.11 26.16
CA ILE A 13 22.84 -5.55 27.26
C ILE A 13 24.33 -5.36 26.88
N GLU A 14 24.64 -5.23 25.58
CA GLU A 14 25.93 -4.69 25.09
C GLU A 14 25.80 -3.17 24.84
N GLU A 15 26.92 -2.41 24.85
CA GLU A 15 26.93 -0.94 24.77
C GLU A 15 25.86 -0.40 23.80
N THR A 16 24.83 0.23 24.37
CA THR A 16 23.59 0.49 23.66
C THR A 16 23.84 1.49 22.55
N VAL A 17 23.81 1.04 21.30
CA VAL A 17 23.82 1.95 20.14
C VAL A 17 22.50 2.70 20.17
N GLN A 18 22.53 3.93 20.70
CA GLN A 18 21.39 4.83 20.62
C GLN A 18 21.22 5.25 19.17
N PHE A 19 20.10 4.87 18.54
CA PHE A 19 19.78 5.30 17.19
C PHE A 19 19.33 6.76 17.16
N THR A 20 19.73 7.49 16.12
CA THR A 20 19.27 8.86 15.90
C THR A 20 18.09 8.86 14.94
N LEU A 21 16.93 9.34 15.41
CA LEU A 21 15.76 9.61 14.57
C LEU A 21 15.83 11.04 14.03
N VAL A 22 15.73 11.18 12.71
CA VAL A 22 15.58 12.46 12.01
C VAL A 22 14.12 12.54 11.57
N PRO A 23 13.27 13.29 12.29
CA PRO A 23 11.81 13.20 12.14
C PRO A 23 11.28 13.85 10.87
N SER A 24 12.05 14.75 10.24
CA SER A 24 11.67 15.40 9.00
C SER A 24 12.92 15.64 8.15
N LEU A 25 12.90 15.11 6.92
CA LEU A 25 13.87 15.34 5.87
C LEU A 25 13.18 16.06 4.72
N GLU A 26 13.84 17.07 4.17
CA GLU A 26 13.40 17.70 2.93
C GLU A 26 13.57 16.71 1.78
N ALA A 27 12.46 16.32 1.15
CA ALA A 27 12.43 15.33 0.08
C ALA A 27 11.41 15.72 -1.00
N PRO A 28 11.63 16.83 -1.73
CA PRO A 28 10.65 17.36 -2.69
C PRO A 28 10.34 16.42 -3.86
N HIS A 29 11.15 15.39 -4.08
CA HIS A 29 10.97 14.38 -5.13
C HIS A 29 10.13 13.18 -4.67
N ILE A 30 9.79 13.07 -3.37
CA ILE A 30 8.94 12.00 -2.87
C ILE A 30 7.48 12.47 -2.87
N PRO A 31 6.60 11.85 -3.68
CA PRO A 31 5.22 12.29 -3.80
C PRO A 31 4.44 12.09 -2.50
N GLY A 32 3.44 12.94 -2.26
CA GLY A 32 2.56 12.79 -1.11
C GLY A 32 3.20 13.12 0.24
N THR A 33 4.34 13.82 0.27
CA THR A 33 5.01 14.24 1.52
C THR A 33 4.88 15.75 1.73
N GLY A 34 4.81 16.20 2.98
CA GLY A 34 4.58 17.62 3.35
C GLY A 34 3.13 18.08 3.21
N GLU A 35 2.22 17.22 2.77
CA GLU A 35 0.78 17.49 2.67
C GLU A 35 0.06 17.26 4.01
N ASP A 36 -0.98 18.05 4.28
CA ASP A 36 -1.80 17.96 5.49
C ASP A 36 -2.62 16.66 5.54
N LEU A 37 -2.57 15.98 6.69
CA LEU A 37 -3.30 14.75 6.96
C LEU A 37 -4.64 15.07 7.61
N ASP A 38 -5.68 15.14 6.79
CA ASP A 38 -7.04 15.34 7.25
C ASP A 38 -7.63 14.05 7.80
N ALA A 39 -8.06 14.08 9.06
CA ALA A 39 -8.78 12.96 9.66
C ALA A 39 -10.05 12.66 8.84
N ASP A 40 -10.18 11.42 8.40
CA ASP A 40 -11.25 10.90 7.54
C ASP A 40 -11.34 11.54 6.14
N GLY A 41 -10.36 12.36 5.78
CA GLY A 41 -10.26 13.03 4.48
C GLY A 41 -9.24 12.40 3.53
N CYS A 42 -8.31 11.61 4.05
CA CYS A 42 -7.24 11.02 3.26
C CYS A 42 -6.87 9.60 3.72
N TYR A 43 -6.01 8.98 2.94
CA TYR A 43 -5.30 7.75 3.28
C TYR A 43 -3.85 8.06 3.57
N VAL A 44 -3.25 7.22 4.40
CA VAL A 44 -1.81 7.22 4.65
C VAL A 44 -1.20 5.95 4.11
N GLU A 45 0.01 6.08 3.56
CA GLU A 45 0.84 4.98 3.10
C GLU A 45 2.20 5.07 3.78
N LEU A 46 2.84 3.93 4.02
CA LEU A 46 4.22 3.87 4.53
C LEU A 46 5.12 3.29 3.45
N TYR A 47 6.18 4.00 3.09
CA TYR A 47 7.20 3.51 2.18
C TYR A 47 8.55 3.45 2.87
N LEU A 48 9.30 2.41 2.57
CA LEU A 48 10.75 2.43 2.64
C LEU A 48 11.23 3.13 1.37
N GLU A 49 12.18 4.06 1.48
CA GLU A 49 12.69 4.80 0.32
C GLU A 49 14.13 4.41 0.00
N SER A 50 14.95 4.31 1.04
CA SER A 50 16.32 3.82 0.91
C SER A 50 16.80 3.24 2.21
N LEU A 51 17.79 2.37 2.11
CA LEU A 51 18.50 1.84 3.27
C LEU A 51 19.97 1.63 2.95
N ARG A 52 20.77 1.56 4.00
CA ARG A 52 22.17 1.19 3.95
C ARG A 52 22.47 0.31 5.16
N LEU A 53 23.17 -0.79 4.93
CA LEU A 53 23.73 -1.60 6.01
C LEU A 53 25.11 -1.02 6.36
N ASP A 54 25.44 -0.94 7.64
CA ASP A 54 26.75 -0.45 8.08
C ASP A 54 27.87 -1.38 7.60
N SER A 55 27.63 -2.69 7.70
CA SER A 55 28.51 -3.74 7.21
C SER A 55 27.72 -4.78 6.43
N ALA A 56 27.67 -4.63 5.11
CA ALA A 56 27.07 -5.63 4.23
C ALA A 56 27.90 -6.94 4.15
N ARG A 57 29.16 -6.90 4.60
CA ARG A 57 30.08 -8.03 4.60
C ARG A 57 31.05 -7.99 5.78
N CYS A 58 31.11 -9.09 6.53
CA CYS A 58 32.17 -9.35 7.50
C CYS A 58 32.98 -10.55 7.01
N PHE A 59 34.24 -10.33 6.61
CA PHE A 59 35.13 -11.35 6.02
C PHE A 59 34.55 -12.06 4.79
N ALA A 60 34.11 -13.31 4.93
CA ALA A 60 33.54 -14.12 3.86
C ALA A 60 32.00 -14.14 3.89
N THR A 61 31.39 -13.70 4.98
CA THR A 61 29.96 -13.81 5.24
C THR A 61 29.21 -12.63 4.63
N ARG A 62 28.14 -12.93 3.89
CA ARG A 62 27.23 -11.93 3.32
C ARG A 62 26.01 -11.76 4.21
N PHE A 63 25.54 -10.53 4.30
CA PHE A 63 24.32 -10.17 5.00
C PHE A 63 23.28 -9.61 4.02
N HIS A 64 22.02 -9.92 4.26
CA HIS A 64 20.87 -9.34 3.58
C HIS A 64 20.19 -8.35 4.50
N GLY A 65 19.79 -7.21 3.93
CA GLY A 65 18.93 -6.25 4.61
C GLY A 65 17.50 -6.78 4.65
N VAL A 66 16.94 -6.86 5.85
CA VAL A 66 15.54 -7.19 6.09
C VAL A 66 14.91 -6.02 6.81
N VAL A 67 13.83 -5.48 6.25
CA VAL A 67 13.06 -4.42 6.88
C VAL A 67 11.78 -5.01 7.45
N TYR A 68 11.59 -4.76 8.74
CA TYR A 68 10.37 -5.07 9.47
C TYR A 68 9.68 -3.76 9.82
N SER A 69 8.38 -3.66 9.53
CA SER A 69 7.55 -2.56 9.98
C SER A 69 6.27 -3.06 10.62
N TYR A 70 5.87 -2.41 11.69
CA TYR A 70 4.61 -2.63 12.38
C TYR A 70 3.99 -1.26 12.65
N LEU A 71 2.85 -0.98 12.04
CA LEU A 71 2.12 0.26 12.24
C LEU A 71 0.78 -0.03 12.91
N THR A 72 0.44 0.77 13.91
CA THR A 72 -0.88 0.74 14.53
C THR A 72 -1.56 2.10 14.39
N LEU A 73 -2.76 2.12 13.82
CA LEU A 73 -3.57 3.33 13.64
C LEU A 73 -4.93 3.22 14.33
N PRO A 74 -5.53 4.33 14.77
CA PRO A 74 -6.93 4.34 15.19
C PRO A 74 -7.88 3.92 14.06
N ARG A 75 -8.87 3.08 14.37
CA ARG A 75 -9.91 2.61 13.44
C ARG A 75 -11.29 2.97 13.96
N ALA A 76 -12.23 3.25 13.07
CA ALA A 76 -13.60 3.59 13.46
C ALA A 76 -14.33 2.32 13.93
N GLY A 77 -14.94 2.38 15.12
CA GLY A 77 -15.79 1.31 15.65
C GLY A 77 -15.08 0.01 16.05
N GLU A 78 -13.77 -0.06 15.92
CA GLU A 78 -12.96 -1.26 16.16
C GLU A 78 -11.73 -0.97 17.04
N PRO A 79 -11.12 -1.99 17.67
CA PRO A 79 -9.78 -1.86 18.21
C PRO A 79 -8.80 -1.37 17.11
N LYS A 80 -7.70 -0.75 17.54
CA LYS A 80 -6.72 -0.15 16.63
C LYS A 80 -6.35 -1.10 15.48
N ALA A 81 -6.27 -0.55 14.27
CA ALA A 81 -5.81 -1.27 13.08
C ALA A 81 -4.33 -1.58 13.25
N THR A 82 -3.95 -2.84 13.13
CA THR A 82 -2.55 -3.27 13.20
C THR A 82 -2.14 -3.81 11.84
N ILE A 83 -1.08 -3.24 11.28
CA ILE A 83 -0.51 -3.67 10.01
C ILE A 83 0.95 -4.03 10.25
N ALA A 84 1.30 -5.27 9.92
CA ALA A 84 2.67 -5.74 9.95
C ALA A 84 3.11 -6.02 8.52
N ALA A 85 4.30 -5.56 8.18
CA ALA A 85 4.90 -5.83 6.89
C ALA A 85 6.37 -6.17 7.04
N VAL A 86 6.80 -7.13 6.24
CA VAL A 86 8.18 -7.61 6.22
C VAL A 86 8.67 -7.61 4.78
N SER A 87 9.62 -6.73 4.51
CA SER A 87 10.18 -6.54 3.19
C SER A 87 11.63 -7.02 3.16
N LYS A 88 11.90 -7.91 2.21
CA LYS A 88 13.24 -8.25 1.75
C LYS A 88 13.35 -7.68 0.34
N PRO A 89 13.98 -6.52 0.13
CA PRO A 89 14.13 -5.99 -1.21
C PRO A 89 14.81 -7.03 -2.12
N GLU A 90 14.10 -7.53 -3.12
CA GLU A 90 14.53 -8.66 -3.96
C GLU A 90 15.88 -8.39 -4.64
N HIS A 91 16.12 -7.12 -5.00
CA HIS A 91 17.36 -6.62 -5.58
C HIS A 91 18.56 -6.62 -4.61
N LEU A 92 18.37 -6.86 -3.30
CA LEU A 92 19.49 -7.02 -2.36
C LEU A 92 20.28 -8.31 -2.60
N THR A 93 19.63 -9.33 -3.15
CA THR A 93 20.24 -10.65 -3.33
C THR A 93 21.25 -10.65 -4.49
N GLU A 94 21.09 -9.72 -5.43
CA GLU A 94 21.88 -9.63 -6.67
C GLU A 94 22.84 -8.44 -6.72
N LEU A 95 22.91 -7.61 -5.66
CA LEU A 95 23.87 -6.51 -5.62
C LEU A 95 25.29 -7.06 -5.83
N ASP A 96 25.91 -6.59 -6.91
CA ASP A 96 27.25 -6.96 -7.32
C ASP A 96 28.19 -6.93 -6.12
N LYS A 97 29.11 -7.90 -6.01
CA LYS A 97 30.03 -8.05 -4.87
C LYS A 97 30.87 -6.80 -4.61
N LYS A 98 30.93 -5.87 -5.57
CA LYS A 98 31.62 -4.57 -5.53
C LYS A 98 30.71 -3.39 -5.17
N ALA A 99 29.40 -3.61 -5.07
CA ALA A 99 28.37 -2.59 -4.85
C ALA A 99 27.67 -2.72 -3.49
N LEU A 100 28.11 -3.64 -2.63
CA LEU A 100 27.52 -3.86 -1.31
C LEU A 100 27.75 -2.68 -0.33
N ASP A 101 28.72 -1.80 -0.59
CA ASP A 101 28.91 -0.52 0.12
C ASP A 101 27.97 0.59 -0.39
N LYS A 102 27.08 0.30 -1.35
CA LYS A 102 26.17 1.29 -1.91
C LYS A 102 24.86 1.27 -1.15
N THR A 103 24.35 2.48 -0.92
CA THR A 103 22.96 2.68 -0.52
C THR A 103 22.04 1.97 -1.49
N ILE A 104 21.08 1.22 -0.93
CA ILE A 104 20.04 0.57 -1.71
C ILE A 104 18.84 1.48 -1.69
N VAL A 105 18.55 2.06 -2.84
CA VAL A 105 17.37 2.89 -3.07
C VAL A 105 16.26 1.95 -3.51
N VAL A 106 15.23 1.85 -2.69
CA VAL A 106 14.09 0.98 -2.93
C VAL A 106 12.87 1.75 -2.46
N SER A 107 12.12 2.36 -3.38
CA SER A 107 10.80 2.89 -3.04
C SER A 107 9.83 1.72 -2.97
N ARG A 108 9.75 1.07 -1.79
CA ARG A 108 8.88 -0.09 -1.57
C ARG A 108 7.82 0.26 -0.54
N GLN A 109 6.56 0.08 -0.94
CA GLN A 109 5.42 0.20 -0.05
C GLN A 109 5.51 -0.88 1.04
N LEU A 110 5.58 -0.42 2.29
CA LEU A 110 5.49 -1.25 3.49
C LEU A 110 4.05 -1.34 3.96
N MET A 111 3.27 -0.28 3.78
CA MET A 111 1.85 -0.23 4.09
C MET A 111 1.10 0.50 2.99
N GLY A 112 0.05 -0.12 2.47
CA GLY A 112 -0.86 0.46 1.50
C GLY A 112 -1.81 1.49 2.09
N ALA A 113 -2.63 2.05 1.20
CA ALA A 113 -3.54 3.14 1.51
C ALA A 113 -4.51 2.74 2.63
N THR A 114 -4.26 3.26 3.83
CA THR A 114 -5.05 3.02 5.03
C THR A 114 -5.76 4.30 5.42
N ALA A 115 -7.09 4.23 5.63
CA ALA A 115 -7.89 5.41 5.94
C ALA A 115 -7.39 6.07 7.25
N TYR A 116 -6.96 7.32 7.16
CA TYR A 116 -6.45 8.02 8.33
C TYR A 116 -7.61 8.58 9.14
N ARG A 117 -7.77 8.16 10.41
CA ARG A 117 -8.87 8.62 11.29
C ARG A 117 -8.44 9.72 12.26
N GLY A 118 -7.25 10.28 12.06
CA GLY A 118 -6.60 11.14 13.05
C GLY A 118 -6.00 10.34 14.21
N GLY A 119 -5.47 11.08 15.19
CA GLY A 119 -4.86 10.50 16.38
C GLY A 119 -3.42 10.02 16.17
N PRO A 120 -2.80 9.46 17.22
CA PRO A 120 -1.41 9.02 17.17
C PRO A 120 -1.25 7.74 16.36
N LEU A 121 -0.20 7.69 15.56
CA LEU A 121 0.27 6.50 14.83
C LEU A 121 1.38 5.84 15.66
N GLU A 122 1.29 4.55 15.95
CA GLU A 122 2.37 3.83 16.61
C GLU A 122 3.18 3.09 15.55
N LEU A 123 4.43 3.48 15.33
CA LEU A 123 5.34 2.90 14.35
C LEU A 123 6.47 2.15 15.05
N GLU A 124 6.62 0.89 14.69
CA GLU A 124 7.85 0.12 14.91
C GLU A 124 8.48 -0.15 13.54
N LEU A 125 9.73 0.26 13.35
CA LEU A 125 10.48 0.00 12.12
C LEU A 125 11.88 -0.50 12.51
N GLY A 126 12.31 -1.60 11.92
CA GLY A 126 13.62 -2.21 12.17
C GLY A 126 14.27 -2.65 10.87
N LEU A 127 15.56 -2.33 10.72
CA LEU A 127 16.43 -2.85 9.68
C LEU A 127 17.36 -3.88 10.32
N PHE A 128 17.34 -5.09 9.81
CA PHE A 128 18.16 -6.21 10.26
C PHE A 128 19.14 -6.60 9.17
N ALA A 129 20.37 -6.93 9.56
CA ALA A 129 21.34 -7.63 8.73
C ALA A 129 21.26 -9.12 9.05
N VAL A 130 20.82 -9.94 8.09
CA VAL A 130 20.63 -11.40 8.25
C VAL A 130 21.63 -12.14 7.39
N LYS A 131 22.38 -13.10 7.94
CA LYS A 131 23.33 -13.90 7.14
C LYS A 131 22.62 -14.67 6.02
N ALA A 132 23.21 -14.62 4.82
CA ALA A 132 22.65 -15.22 3.61
C ALA A 132 22.45 -16.75 3.67
N GLU A 133 23.34 -17.45 4.37
CA GLU A 133 23.36 -18.91 4.43
C GLU A 133 22.49 -19.48 5.57
N ASN A 134 21.79 -18.62 6.32
CA ASN A 134 20.98 -19.06 7.44
C ASN A 134 19.65 -19.67 6.97
N VAL A 135 19.22 -20.77 7.61
CA VAL A 135 17.87 -21.37 7.51
C VAL A 135 16.77 -20.33 7.64
N LEU A 136 17.04 -19.31 8.43
CA LEU A 136 16.19 -18.15 8.66
C LEU A 136 15.79 -17.41 7.39
N ALA A 137 16.63 -17.43 6.35
CA ALA A 137 16.28 -16.86 5.05
C ALA A 137 14.99 -17.47 4.48
N ARG A 138 14.73 -18.77 4.71
CA ARG A 138 13.50 -19.43 4.26
C ARG A 138 12.27 -19.02 5.07
N VAL A 139 12.44 -18.82 6.38
CA VAL A 139 11.39 -18.26 7.23
C VAL A 139 11.05 -16.86 6.76
N MET A 140 12.07 -16.06 6.44
CA MET A 140 11.90 -14.72 5.89
C MET A 140 11.20 -14.71 4.54
N ASP A 141 11.61 -15.58 3.62
CA ASP A 141 10.96 -15.69 2.31
C ASP A 141 9.48 -16.09 2.46
N TYR A 142 9.16 -16.98 3.40
CA TYR A 142 7.78 -17.33 3.73
C TYR A 142 7.01 -16.14 4.33
N VAL A 143 7.57 -15.46 5.33
CA VAL A 143 6.95 -14.30 5.98
C VAL A 143 6.74 -13.16 4.96
N THR A 144 7.71 -12.89 4.09
CA THR A 144 7.59 -11.90 3.00
C THR A 144 6.56 -12.34 1.97
N SER A 145 6.48 -13.63 1.60
CA SER A 145 5.46 -14.14 0.69
C SER A 145 4.06 -13.98 1.27
N VAL A 146 3.87 -14.31 2.55
CA VAL A 146 2.60 -14.14 3.26
C VAL A 146 2.25 -12.66 3.37
N SER A 147 3.21 -11.81 3.73
CA SER A 147 3.02 -10.36 3.80
C SER A 147 2.66 -9.75 2.45
N SER A 148 3.21 -10.27 1.35
CA SER A 148 2.93 -9.80 -0.01
C SER A 148 1.56 -10.30 -0.50
N ALA A 149 1.20 -11.55 -0.22
CA ALA A 149 -0.09 -12.13 -0.57
C ALA A 149 -1.25 -11.54 0.23
N ALA A 150 -0.99 -11.17 1.49
CA ALA A 150 -1.95 -10.43 2.30
C ALA A 150 -2.08 -8.96 1.88
N GLY A 151 -1.32 -8.53 0.85
CA GLY A 151 -1.57 -7.38 0.00
C GLY A 151 -1.93 -6.12 0.75
N VAL A 152 -0.89 -5.33 1.06
CA VAL A 152 -0.76 -3.89 1.42
C VAL A 152 -1.97 -3.06 1.93
N SER A 153 -3.21 -3.39 1.59
CA SER A 153 -4.34 -2.49 1.61
C SER A 153 -5.55 -2.97 2.41
N TYR A 154 -5.55 -4.21 2.91
CA TYR A 154 -6.61 -4.73 3.76
C TYR A 154 -6.09 -5.32 5.08
N VAL A 155 -6.35 -4.60 6.18
CA VAL A 155 -5.88 -4.95 7.54
C VAL A 155 -6.44 -6.30 8.00
N GLY A 156 -7.67 -6.63 7.60
CA GLY A 156 -8.35 -7.86 8.02
C GLY A 156 -7.65 -9.14 7.55
N ALA A 157 -7.03 -9.13 6.36
CA ALA A 157 -6.39 -10.31 5.78
C ALA A 157 -5.10 -10.71 6.50
N VAL A 158 -4.38 -9.75 7.08
CA VAL A 158 -3.10 -10.00 7.76
C VAL A 158 -3.28 -10.61 9.15
N LYS A 159 -4.43 -10.36 9.80
CA LYS A 159 -4.67 -10.72 11.21
C LYS A 159 -4.36 -12.20 11.55
N PRO A 160 -4.74 -13.21 10.76
CA PRO A 160 -4.43 -14.61 11.06
C PRO A 160 -2.93 -14.92 11.01
N PHE A 161 -2.15 -14.12 10.29
CA PHE A 161 -0.72 -14.31 10.10
C PHE A 161 0.13 -13.55 11.12
N LEU A 162 -0.43 -12.57 11.83
CA LEU A 162 0.30 -11.79 12.85
C LEU A 162 1.05 -12.67 13.87
N PRO A 163 0.47 -13.75 14.42
CA PRO A 163 1.22 -14.64 15.32
C PRO A 163 2.44 -15.27 14.63
N LEU A 164 2.30 -15.76 13.40
CA LEU A 164 3.40 -16.38 12.65
C LEU A 164 4.51 -15.38 12.31
N ILE A 165 4.13 -14.16 11.94
CA ILE A 165 5.09 -13.07 11.70
C ILE A 165 5.84 -12.76 13.01
N THR A 166 5.11 -12.62 14.13
CA THR A 166 5.69 -12.34 15.45
C THR A 166 6.63 -13.45 15.90
N GLU A 167 6.22 -14.72 15.77
CA GLU A 167 7.06 -15.88 16.08
C GLU A 167 8.30 -15.96 15.19
N GLY A 168 8.14 -15.71 13.88
CA GLY A 168 9.25 -15.65 12.94
C GLY A 168 10.28 -14.59 13.35
N MET A 169 9.80 -13.42 13.77
CA MET A 169 10.63 -12.32 14.26
C MET A 169 11.26 -12.62 15.63
N ASP A 170 10.56 -13.28 16.54
CA ASP A 170 11.11 -13.79 17.81
C ASP A 170 12.28 -14.76 17.58
N LEU A 171 12.14 -15.65 16.59
CA LEU A 171 13.22 -16.54 16.17
C LEU A 171 14.41 -15.75 15.59
N LEU A 172 14.17 -14.66 14.83
CA LEU A 172 15.25 -13.78 14.37
C LEU A 172 16.00 -13.18 15.55
N ALA A 173 15.27 -12.58 16.49
CA ALA A 173 15.84 -11.87 17.62
C ALA A 173 16.59 -12.78 18.59
N GLY A 174 16.23 -14.08 18.66
CA GLY A 174 16.93 -15.07 19.47
C GLY A 174 18.27 -15.52 18.90
N GLN A 175 18.57 -15.24 17.63
CA GLN A 175 19.81 -15.65 16.96
C GLN A 175 20.82 -14.50 16.88
N THR A 176 21.58 -14.30 17.95
CA THR A 176 22.57 -13.22 18.06
C THR A 176 23.73 -13.34 17.08
N ASP A 177 24.08 -14.55 16.65
CA ASP A 177 25.25 -14.75 15.78
C ASP A 177 24.94 -14.46 14.31
N ASP A 178 23.69 -14.64 13.88
CA ASP A 178 23.31 -14.65 12.47
C ASP A 178 22.38 -13.48 12.06
N VAL A 179 21.87 -12.74 13.05
CA VAL A 179 21.03 -11.57 12.87
C VAL A 179 21.56 -10.42 13.72
N ALA A 180 21.77 -9.26 13.09
CA ALA A 180 22.14 -8.04 13.77
C ALA A 180 21.14 -6.93 13.46
N LEU A 181 20.55 -6.32 14.49
CA LEU A 181 19.76 -5.10 14.33
C LEU A 181 20.70 -3.95 13.93
N GLN A 182 20.46 -3.36 12.76
CA GLN A 182 21.26 -2.24 12.23
C GLN A 182 20.69 -0.89 12.68
N VAL A 183 19.38 -0.70 12.50
CA VAL A 183 18.65 0.46 13.02
C VAL A 183 17.26 0.03 13.46
N GLY A 184 16.73 0.65 14.51
CA GLY A 184 15.38 0.36 15.00
C GLY A 184 14.73 1.57 15.66
N VAL A 185 13.43 1.73 15.48
CA VAL A 185 12.62 2.73 16.17
C VAL A 185 11.29 2.14 16.60
N ALA A 186 10.80 2.54 17.77
CA ALA A 186 9.46 2.27 18.25
C ALA A 186 8.90 3.57 18.85
N ILE A 187 8.07 4.28 18.08
CA ILE A 187 7.63 5.65 18.39
C ILE A 187 6.13 5.83 18.20
N GLY A 188 5.54 6.68 19.04
CA GLY A 188 4.24 7.28 18.79
C GLY A 188 4.42 8.58 18.02
N LEU A 189 3.81 8.67 16.85
CA LEU A 189 3.82 9.82 15.96
C LEU A 189 2.49 10.55 16.05
N THR A 190 2.50 11.77 16.57
CA THR A 190 1.37 12.69 16.46
C THR A 190 1.73 13.69 15.36
N THR A 191 1.33 13.40 14.12
CA THR A 191 1.61 14.27 12.98
C THR A 191 0.32 14.79 12.35
N SER A 192 0.33 16.05 11.94
CA SER A 192 -0.71 16.66 11.10
C SER A 192 -0.32 16.67 9.63
N GLN A 193 0.90 16.26 9.29
CA GLN A 193 1.43 16.28 7.92
C GLN A 193 2.11 14.96 7.57
N SER A 194 2.04 14.60 6.30
CA SER A 194 2.87 13.57 5.70
C SER A 194 4.34 14.00 5.73
N PHE A 195 5.29 13.06 5.85
CA PHE A 195 6.70 13.41 6.05
C PHE A 195 7.64 12.31 5.54
N THR A 196 8.90 12.68 5.36
CA THR A 196 10.01 11.75 5.16
C THR A 196 10.92 11.81 6.38
N ALA A 197 11.36 10.67 6.89
CA ALA A 197 12.21 10.56 8.07
C ALA A 197 13.34 9.55 7.85
N ALA A 198 14.37 9.62 8.68
CA ALA A 198 15.46 8.65 8.67
C ALA A 198 15.80 8.16 10.08
N ILE A 199 16.24 6.91 10.15
CA ILE A 199 16.80 6.29 11.37
C ILE A 199 18.26 5.97 11.06
N LEU A 200 19.17 6.44 11.91
CA LEU A 200 20.62 6.33 11.71
C LEU A 200 21.27 5.49 12.80
N ALA A 201 22.22 4.64 12.42
CA ALA A 201 23.07 3.84 13.29
C ALA A 201 24.23 4.67 13.87
N VAL A 202 23.93 5.84 14.41
CA VAL A 202 24.92 6.72 15.06
C VAL A 202 24.40 7.22 16.40
N PRO A 203 25.26 7.35 17.43
CA PRO A 203 24.86 7.83 18.74
C PRO A 203 24.12 9.17 18.65
N THR A 204 23.08 9.33 19.47
CA THR A 204 22.33 10.58 19.55
C THR A 204 23.28 11.77 19.73
N ARG A 205 23.10 12.83 18.91
CA ARG A 205 23.90 14.08 18.93
C ARG A 205 25.35 13.96 18.44
N SER A 206 25.78 12.81 17.90
CA SER A 206 27.10 12.68 17.28
C SER A 206 27.18 13.33 15.88
N LEU A 207 26.03 13.55 15.25
CA LEU A 207 25.91 14.07 13.90
C LEU A 207 24.99 15.30 13.88
N ASP A 208 25.41 16.34 13.15
CA ASP A 208 24.58 17.52 12.90
C ASP A 208 23.51 17.18 11.85
N VAL A 209 22.30 16.93 12.32
CA VAL A 209 21.17 16.51 11.47
C VAL A 209 20.76 17.58 10.45
N THR A 210 21.15 18.85 10.65
CA THR A 210 20.83 19.93 9.71
C THR A 210 21.64 19.86 8.41
N LEU A 211 22.74 19.11 8.42
CA LEU A 211 23.57 18.85 7.24
C LEU A 211 23.12 17.61 6.45
N LEU A 212 22.08 16.92 6.92
CA LEU A 212 21.50 15.78 6.22
C LEU A 212 20.57 16.24 5.11
N GLN A 213 20.70 15.62 3.96
CA GLN A 213 19.87 15.90 2.78
C GLN A 213 19.55 14.59 2.08
N LEU A 214 18.33 14.45 1.57
CA LEU A 214 18.00 13.33 0.70
C LEU A 214 18.31 13.72 -0.75
N GLY A 215 19.27 13.04 -1.36
CA GLY A 215 19.59 13.21 -2.77
C GLY A 215 18.40 12.89 -3.67
N ALA A 216 18.37 13.43 -4.89
CA ALA A 216 17.30 13.15 -5.86
C ALA A 216 17.23 11.66 -6.28
N ASP A 217 18.31 10.93 -6.07
CA ASP A 217 18.42 9.48 -6.22
C ASP A 217 17.98 8.70 -4.97
N GLY A 218 17.46 9.36 -3.94
CA GLY A 218 17.04 8.74 -2.68
C GLY A 218 18.21 8.38 -1.74
N VAL A 219 19.45 8.72 -2.09
CA VAL A 219 20.61 8.48 -1.22
C VAL A 219 20.66 9.52 -0.12
N LEU A 220 20.79 9.09 1.14
CA LEU A 220 20.99 10.01 2.24
C LEU A 220 22.41 10.58 2.22
N LEU A 221 22.51 11.90 2.12
CA LEU A 221 23.75 12.65 2.06
C LEU A 221 24.00 13.36 3.39
N TYR A 222 25.26 13.44 3.81
CA TYR A 222 25.74 14.29 4.88
C TYR A 222 26.79 15.25 4.32
N ASN A 223 26.50 16.56 4.36
CA ASN A 223 27.37 17.60 3.80
C ASN A 223 27.74 17.32 2.32
N GLY A 224 26.74 16.93 1.52
CA GLY A 224 26.88 16.67 0.08
C GLY A 224 27.56 15.35 -0.30
N ARG A 225 27.90 14.48 0.67
CA ARG A 225 28.48 13.15 0.42
C ARG A 225 27.55 12.05 0.91
N PRO A 226 27.54 10.86 0.29
CA PRO A 226 26.78 9.72 0.81
C PRO A 226 27.12 9.44 2.27
N LEU A 227 26.10 9.28 3.11
CA LEU A 227 26.28 8.93 4.52
C LEU A 227 26.81 7.48 4.61
N GLU A 228 27.89 7.29 5.38
CA GLU A 228 28.63 6.02 5.39
C GLU A 228 28.21 5.03 6.48
N CYS A 229 27.27 5.39 7.36
CA CYS A 229 26.75 4.50 8.42
C CYS A 229 25.49 3.74 7.99
N GLY A 230 25.08 2.75 8.79
CA GLY A 230 23.78 2.09 8.62
C GLY A 230 22.61 3.06 8.79
N TYR A 231 21.63 3.01 7.88
CA TYR A 231 20.41 3.82 7.99
C TYR A 231 19.22 3.21 7.26
N ALA A 232 18.03 3.69 7.60
CA ALA A 232 16.80 3.50 6.84
C ALA A 232 16.07 4.84 6.70
N VAL A 233 15.69 5.19 5.46
CA VAL A 233 14.84 6.33 5.12
C VAL A 233 13.45 5.79 4.80
N PHE A 234 12.42 6.38 5.41
CA PHE A 234 11.04 6.01 5.19
C PHE A 234 10.17 7.26 5.01
N SER A 235 9.04 7.12 4.33
CA SER A 235 8.06 8.19 4.20
C SER A 235 6.67 7.74 4.62
N LEU A 236 5.96 8.62 5.31
CA LEU A 236 4.53 8.53 5.52
C LEU A 236 3.87 9.45 4.51
N ARG A 237 3.24 8.89 3.47
CA ARG A 237 2.66 9.63 2.35
C ARG A 237 1.16 9.82 2.52
N ARG A 238 0.64 10.95 2.07
CA ARG A 238 -0.79 11.21 1.88
C ARG A 238 -1.24 10.66 0.53
N ARG A 239 -2.46 10.11 0.51
CA ARG A 239 -3.21 9.75 -0.70
C ARG A 239 -4.64 10.24 -0.58
N GLU A 240 -5.21 10.73 -1.67
CA GLU A 240 -6.59 11.22 -1.69
C GLU A 240 -7.61 10.09 -1.88
N ASP A 241 -7.19 9.03 -2.56
CA ASP A 241 -8.01 7.94 -3.02
C ASP A 241 -7.42 6.59 -2.61
N LYS A 242 -8.29 5.58 -2.56
CA LYS A 242 -7.91 4.18 -2.41
C LYS A 242 -8.08 3.46 -3.75
N PRO A 243 -7.02 3.23 -4.54
CA PRO A 243 -7.15 2.65 -5.88
C PRO A 243 -7.65 1.20 -5.87
N ASP A 244 -7.39 0.48 -4.78
CA ASP A 244 -7.69 -0.95 -4.61
C ASP A 244 -8.95 -1.22 -3.76
N PHE A 245 -9.91 -0.30 -3.73
CA PHE A 245 -11.16 -0.51 -3.00
C PHE A 245 -11.91 -1.79 -3.45
N GLY A 246 -11.71 -2.21 -4.70
CA GLY A 246 -12.29 -3.44 -5.25
C GLY A 246 -11.76 -4.72 -4.60
N GLU A 247 -10.63 -4.67 -3.91
CA GLU A 247 -10.04 -5.81 -3.19
C GLU A 247 -10.62 -5.99 -1.79
N ILE A 248 -11.43 -5.03 -1.30
CA ILE A 248 -12.10 -5.13 0.01
C ILE A 248 -13.17 -6.23 -0.08
N PRO A 249 -13.03 -7.38 0.61
CA PRO A 249 -13.84 -8.57 0.33
C PRO A 249 -15.35 -8.36 0.49
N GLU A 250 -15.77 -7.68 1.57
CA GLU A 250 -17.18 -7.39 1.81
C GLU A 250 -17.78 -6.45 0.76
N LEU A 251 -16.99 -5.50 0.27
CA LEU A 251 -17.42 -4.53 -0.73
C LEU A 251 -17.49 -5.18 -2.11
N MET A 252 -16.50 -6.01 -2.44
CA MET A 252 -16.47 -6.84 -3.64
C MET A 252 -17.70 -7.76 -3.71
N ALA A 253 -18.02 -8.46 -2.61
CA ALA A 253 -19.18 -9.35 -2.55
C ALA A 253 -20.52 -8.59 -2.71
N ALA A 254 -20.64 -7.43 -2.06
CA ALA A 254 -21.84 -6.59 -2.18
C ALA A 254 -21.99 -6.00 -3.59
N HIS A 255 -20.88 -5.58 -4.21
CA HIS A 255 -20.86 -5.11 -5.59
C HIS A 255 -21.24 -6.22 -6.57
N ALA A 256 -20.66 -7.42 -6.43
CA ALA A 256 -21.00 -8.57 -7.27
C ALA A 256 -22.49 -8.94 -7.20
N THR A 257 -23.09 -8.82 -6.00
CA THR A 257 -24.52 -9.05 -5.80
C THR A 257 -25.37 -8.01 -6.54
N LEU A 258 -24.99 -6.72 -6.44
CA LEU A 258 -25.64 -5.63 -7.18
C LEU A 258 -25.53 -5.84 -8.69
N HIS A 259 -24.32 -6.09 -9.19
CA HIS A 259 -24.06 -6.32 -10.61
C HIS A 259 -24.87 -7.51 -11.14
N LYS A 260 -24.94 -8.61 -10.40
CA LYS A 260 -25.74 -9.77 -10.78
C LYS A 260 -27.23 -9.42 -10.91
N ALA A 261 -27.83 -8.72 -9.95
CA ALA A 261 -29.23 -8.34 -10.00
C ALA A 261 -29.56 -7.39 -11.18
N ILE A 262 -28.59 -6.53 -11.55
CA ILE A 262 -28.68 -5.70 -12.75
C ILE A 262 -28.68 -6.56 -14.02
N VAL A 263 -27.73 -7.50 -14.14
CA VAL A 263 -27.63 -8.41 -15.30
C VAL A 263 -28.87 -9.29 -15.43
N ASP A 264 -29.45 -9.74 -14.32
CA ASP A 264 -30.67 -10.54 -14.30
C ASP A 264 -31.93 -9.71 -14.67
N GLY A 265 -31.80 -8.39 -14.85
CA GLY A 265 -32.90 -7.50 -15.26
C GLY A 265 -33.97 -7.27 -14.19
N ASN A 266 -33.68 -7.60 -12.92
CA ASN A 266 -34.63 -7.48 -11.82
C ASN A 266 -34.39 -6.20 -11.02
N ARG A 267 -35.14 -5.14 -11.35
CA ARG A 267 -34.98 -3.81 -10.74
C ARG A 267 -35.20 -3.81 -9.23
N ASP A 268 -36.19 -4.54 -8.72
CA ASP A 268 -36.51 -4.57 -7.29
C ASP A 268 -35.37 -5.23 -6.49
N GLU A 269 -34.82 -6.33 -7.00
CA GLU A 269 -33.64 -6.98 -6.40
C GLU A 269 -32.40 -6.09 -6.49
N ALA A 270 -32.20 -5.39 -7.61
CA ALA A 270 -31.08 -4.48 -7.78
C ALA A 270 -31.13 -3.31 -6.78
N GLU A 271 -32.29 -2.73 -6.50
CA GLU A 271 -32.46 -1.69 -5.46
C GLU A 271 -32.14 -2.22 -4.06
N VAL A 272 -32.57 -3.45 -3.73
CA VAL A 272 -32.24 -4.10 -2.45
C VAL A 272 -30.73 -4.37 -2.34
N ALA A 273 -30.10 -4.83 -3.42
CA ALA A 273 -28.67 -5.06 -3.49
C ALA A 273 -27.89 -3.74 -3.37
N LEU A 274 -28.34 -2.67 -4.03
CA LEU A 274 -27.74 -1.33 -3.93
C LEU A 274 -27.83 -0.79 -2.50
N ALA A 275 -28.96 -0.98 -1.81
CA ALA A 275 -29.10 -0.59 -0.42
C ALA A 275 -28.12 -1.35 0.49
N THR A 276 -27.85 -2.62 0.19
CA THR A 276 -26.85 -3.44 0.90
C THR A 276 -25.44 -2.94 0.62
N TYR A 277 -25.07 -2.74 -0.65
CA TYR A 277 -23.79 -2.17 -1.08
C TYR A 277 -23.52 -0.82 -0.42
N ARG A 278 -24.52 0.07 -0.37
CA ARG A 278 -24.43 1.36 0.31
C ARG A 278 -24.13 1.22 1.80
N ARG A 279 -24.82 0.33 2.51
CA ARG A 279 -24.56 0.10 3.93
C ARG A 279 -23.13 -0.41 4.13
N THR A 280 -22.71 -1.39 3.34
CA THR A 280 -21.36 -1.96 3.39
C THR A 280 -20.29 -0.88 3.17
N ALA A 281 -20.46 -0.02 2.15
CA ALA A 281 -19.52 1.07 1.87
C ALA A 281 -19.43 2.08 3.02
N ILE A 282 -20.56 2.51 3.60
CA ILE A 282 -20.58 3.46 4.73
C ILE A 282 -19.97 2.86 5.99
N SER A 283 -20.24 1.57 6.24
CA SER A 283 -19.71 0.88 7.42
C SER A 283 -18.29 0.38 7.23
N SER A 284 -17.69 0.52 6.04
CA SER A 284 -16.35 0.01 5.78
C SER A 284 -15.31 0.85 6.53
N PRO A 285 -14.55 0.24 7.45
CA PRO A 285 -13.50 0.93 8.19
C PRO A 285 -12.26 1.19 7.33
N ASP A 286 -12.17 0.59 6.14
CA ASP A 286 -11.06 0.73 5.20
C ASP A 286 -11.29 1.83 4.16
N LEU A 287 -12.46 2.49 4.18
CA LEU A 287 -12.80 3.63 3.30
C LEU A 287 -12.90 4.95 4.07
N THR A 288 -12.40 6.02 3.47
CA THR A 288 -12.77 7.38 3.93
C THR A 288 -14.24 7.66 3.63
N GLN A 289 -14.83 8.63 4.35
CA GLN A 289 -16.19 9.08 4.04
C GLN A 289 -16.35 9.59 2.60
N LYS A 290 -15.31 10.23 2.06
CA LYS A 290 -15.28 10.74 0.67
C LYS A 290 -15.44 9.59 -0.32
N ASP A 291 -14.63 8.54 -0.18
CA ASP A 291 -14.67 7.40 -1.08
C ASP A 291 -15.91 6.54 -0.88
N ALA A 292 -16.38 6.32 0.35
CA ALA A 292 -17.64 5.63 0.58
C ALA A 292 -18.80 6.28 -0.19
N LYS A 293 -18.90 7.62 -0.15
CA LYS A 293 -19.91 8.37 -0.92
C LYS A 293 -19.70 8.24 -2.43
N ARG A 294 -18.45 8.33 -2.91
CA ARG A 294 -18.10 8.15 -4.33
C ARG A 294 -18.55 6.79 -4.85
N LEU A 295 -18.26 5.72 -4.11
CA LEU A 295 -18.63 4.35 -4.48
C LEU A 295 -20.14 4.14 -4.51
N ILE A 296 -20.87 4.70 -3.53
CA ILE A 296 -22.35 4.68 -3.53
C ILE A 296 -22.92 5.34 -4.79
N ARG A 297 -22.35 6.48 -5.20
CA ARG A 297 -22.76 7.18 -6.41
C ARG A 297 -22.55 6.30 -7.64
N ILE A 298 -21.37 5.69 -7.78
CA ILE A 298 -21.07 4.76 -8.88
C ILE A 298 -22.09 3.62 -8.92
N GLY A 299 -22.36 2.96 -7.79
CA GLY A 299 -23.34 1.88 -7.72
C GLY A 299 -24.77 2.31 -8.11
N ARG A 300 -25.17 3.55 -7.76
CA ARG A 300 -26.46 4.13 -8.16
C ARG A 300 -26.48 4.42 -9.66
N GLU A 301 -25.44 5.04 -10.20
CA GLU A 301 -25.32 5.34 -11.64
C GLU A 301 -25.37 4.07 -12.49
N MET A 302 -24.77 2.97 -12.03
CA MET A 302 -24.86 1.66 -12.68
C MET A 302 -26.31 1.15 -12.75
N LEU A 303 -27.05 1.24 -11.64
CA LEU A 303 -28.46 0.83 -11.58
C LEU A 303 -29.33 1.72 -12.48
N ASP A 304 -29.17 3.03 -12.39
CA ASP A 304 -29.96 3.99 -13.16
C ASP A 304 -29.72 3.85 -14.66
N SER A 305 -28.47 3.62 -15.08
CA SER A 305 -28.12 3.40 -16.49
C SER A 305 -28.68 2.09 -17.04
N ALA A 306 -28.72 1.03 -16.25
CA ALA A 306 -29.23 -0.27 -16.69
C ALA A 306 -30.76 -0.34 -16.80
N PHE A 307 -31.47 0.47 -16.01
CA PHE A 307 -32.94 0.53 -15.99
C PHE A 307 -33.49 1.89 -16.44
N ALA A 308 -32.69 2.65 -17.19
CA ALA A 308 -33.15 3.88 -17.82
C ALA A 308 -34.35 3.54 -18.72
N PRO A 309 -35.48 4.28 -18.62
CA PRO A 309 -36.57 4.08 -19.57
C PRO A 309 -36.00 4.27 -20.97
N ASP A 310 -36.31 3.36 -21.89
CA ASP A 310 -35.93 3.51 -23.30
C ASP A 310 -36.27 4.94 -23.72
N GLU A 311 -35.24 5.78 -23.92
CA GLU A 311 -35.49 7.11 -24.45
C GLU A 311 -36.27 6.87 -25.74
N PRO A 312 -37.49 7.41 -25.87
CA PRO A 312 -38.34 7.14 -27.02
C PRO A 312 -37.48 7.49 -28.21
N THR A 313 -37.03 6.46 -28.94
CA THR A 313 -36.01 6.60 -29.97
C THR A 313 -36.62 7.55 -30.96
N SER A 314 -36.26 8.83 -30.84
CA SER A 314 -37.03 9.93 -31.41
C SER A 314 -37.07 9.61 -32.88
N GLY A 315 -38.28 9.25 -33.35
CA GLY A 315 -38.42 8.46 -34.56
C GLY A 315 -37.49 9.02 -35.60
N PHE A 316 -36.56 8.20 -36.08
CA PHE A 316 -35.89 8.45 -37.34
C PHE A 316 -37.04 8.66 -38.31
N ALA A 317 -37.43 9.93 -38.50
CA ALA A 317 -38.43 10.32 -39.44
C ALA A 317 -37.86 9.80 -40.74
N SER A 318 -38.48 8.74 -41.27
CA SER A 318 -38.19 8.28 -42.60
C SER A 318 -38.56 9.44 -43.51
N GLY A 319 -37.62 10.34 -43.75
CA GLY A 319 -37.72 11.33 -44.79
C GLY A 319 -38.00 10.54 -46.04
N GLY A 320 -39.21 10.69 -46.58
CA GLY A 320 -39.65 10.02 -47.79
C GLY A 320 -38.61 10.26 -48.87
N VAL A 321 -37.87 9.20 -49.21
CA VAL A 321 -37.08 9.17 -50.43
C VAL A 321 -38.10 9.13 -51.55
N GLY A 322 -38.18 10.21 -52.31
CA GLY A 322 -38.97 10.27 -53.53
C GLY A 322 -38.60 9.11 -54.46
N GLU A 323 -39.63 8.55 -55.09
CA GLU A 323 -39.49 7.57 -56.17
C GLU A 323 -38.50 8.06 -57.21
N SER A 324 -37.31 7.45 -57.25
CA SER A 324 -36.51 7.39 -58.47
C SER A 324 -36.27 5.92 -58.79
N SER A 325 -36.83 5.53 -59.92
CA SER A 325 -36.68 4.22 -60.56
C SER A 325 -35.20 3.86 -60.69
N PHE A 326 -34.76 2.84 -59.94
CA PHE A 326 -33.49 2.17 -60.19
C PHE A 326 -33.67 0.64 -60.16
N ALA A 327 -33.15 0.00 -61.20
CA ALA A 327 -33.20 -1.43 -61.48
C ALA A 327 -32.43 -2.27 -60.42
N PRO A 328 -32.70 -3.58 -60.28
CA PRO A 328 -32.11 -4.39 -59.22
C PRO A 328 -30.68 -4.82 -59.56
N PRO A 329 -29.73 -4.74 -58.60
CA PRO A 329 -28.59 -5.61 -58.59
C PRO A 329 -28.80 -6.78 -57.63
N GLU A 330 -28.15 -7.88 -57.97
CA GLU A 330 -28.21 -9.19 -57.34
C GLU A 330 -27.86 -9.19 -55.84
N SER A 331 -28.44 -10.15 -55.14
CA SER A 331 -28.39 -10.35 -53.70
C SER A 331 -26.97 -10.60 -53.15
N PRO A 332 -26.61 -10.00 -52.00
CA PRO A 332 -25.62 -10.59 -51.11
C PRO A 332 -26.28 -11.28 -49.92
N VAL A 333 -25.66 -12.39 -49.55
CA VAL A 333 -25.94 -13.28 -48.42
C VAL A 333 -26.04 -12.49 -47.11
N ARG A 334 -27.09 -12.77 -46.32
CA ARG A 334 -27.27 -12.28 -44.95
C ARG A 334 -26.20 -12.87 -44.03
N THR A 335 -25.28 -12.03 -43.55
CA THR A 335 -24.47 -12.33 -42.36
C THR A 335 -25.19 -11.76 -41.14
N ALA A 336 -25.42 -12.59 -40.12
CA ALA A 336 -26.03 -12.19 -38.87
C ALA A 336 -25.14 -11.17 -38.15
N VAL A 337 -25.69 -9.99 -37.85
CA VAL A 337 -25.08 -9.00 -36.98
C VAL A 337 -25.32 -9.44 -35.55
N ALA A 338 -24.25 -9.85 -34.86
CA ALA A 338 -24.28 -10.11 -33.44
C ALA A 338 -24.51 -8.79 -32.69
N SER A 339 -25.50 -8.79 -31.81
CA SER A 339 -25.74 -7.74 -30.82
C SER A 339 -24.54 -7.68 -29.89
N SER A 340 -23.68 -6.67 -30.03
CA SER A 340 -22.61 -6.38 -29.09
C SER A 340 -23.23 -5.84 -27.81
N ALA A 341 -23.32 -6.67 -26.77
CA ALA A 341 -23.50 -6.19 -25.41
C ALA A 341 -22.33 -5.23 -25.07
N PRO A 342 -22.56 -4.16 -24.31
CA PRO A 342 -21.47 -3.29 -23.86
C PRO A 342 -20.46 -4.13 -23.07
N GLU A 343 -19.19 -4.09 -23.49
CA GLU A 343 -18.09 -4.66 -22.74
C GLU A 343 -17.92 -3.85 -21.45
N PHE A 344 -18.34 -4.42 -20.32
CA PHE A 344 -18.07 -3.87 -19.01
C PHE A 344 -16.63 -4.20 -18.60
N PRO A 345 -15.92 -3.28 -17.93
CA PRO A 345 -14.54 -3.54 -17.51
C PRO A 345 -14.49 -4.74 -16.56
N GLU A 346 -13.59 -5.69 -16.85
CA GLU A 346 -13.39 -6.92 -16.06
C GLU A 346 -12.87 -6.62 -14.63
N SER A 347 -12.40 -5.41 -14.38
CA SER A 347 -11.91 -4.93 -13.09
C SER A 347 -12.55 -3.59 -12.72
N LEU A 348 -12.96 -3.44 -11.45
CA LEU A 348 -13.41 -2.16 -10.88
C LEU A 348 -12.31 -1.08 -10.94
N ALA A 349 -11.04 -1.47 -11.04
CA ALA A 349 -9.91 -0.55 -11.18
C ALA A 349 -9.82 0.10 -12.58
N ASP A 350 -10.49 -0.49 -13.58
CA ASP A 350 -10.44 -0.04 -14.98
C ASP A 350 -11.66 0.80 -15.39
N MET A 351 -12.57 1.12 -14.45
CA MET A 351 -13.66 2.05 -14.75
C MET A 351 -13.10 3.46 -15.03
N PRO A 352 -13.45 4.09 -16.17
CA PRO A 352 -12.99 5.43 -16.49
C PRO A 352 -13.40 6.40 -15.38
N LEU A 353 -12.40 7.10 -14.83
CA LEU A 353 -12.61 8.25 -13.96
C LEU A 353 -13.27 9.34 -14.80
N TYR A 354 -14.60 9.42 -14.74
CA TYR A 354 -15.31 10.61 -15.21
C TYR A 354 -15.10 11.72 -14.18
N ASP A 355 -14.26 12.70 -14.55
CA ASP A 355 -14.01 13.94 -13.81
C ASP A 355 -15.24 14.84 -13.71
#